data_AF-A0A9E3X0H1-F1
#
_entry.id   AF-A0A9E3X0H1-F1
#
_cell.length_a   1.000
_cell.length_b   1.000
_cell.length_c   1.000
_cell.angle_alpha   90.00
_cell.angle_beta   90.00
_cell.angle_gamma   90.00
#
_symmetry.space_group_name_H-M   'P 1'
#
loop_
_entity.id
_entity.type
_entity.pdbx_description
1 polymer ?
#
loop_
_entity_poly.entity_id
_entity_poly.type
_entity_poly.pdbx_seq_one_letter_code
_entity_poly.pdbx_strand_id
1 'polypeptide(L)'
;MNNDLRRKILFSLLFALLVYMALALWSDWQALTTALIDFPWLWLPAVIGLTLVNYSGRLLKWHWYLRLLGIPINRYDSGRVFGVGMLMVMTPGKAGEFLKSYMVKNVTGTPMAITAPVVLAERMTDGAAMLLLASV
;
A
#
# COMPACT_ATOMS: atom_id res chain seq x y z
N MET A 1 -26.52 -11.67 -16.09
CA MET A 1 -25.61 -12.84 -16.19
C MET A 1 -26.21 -13.98 -15.39
N ASN A 2 -26.45 -15.15 -16.01
CA ASN A 2 -27.00 -16.30 -15.29
C ASN A 2 -26.04 -16.71 -14.15
N ASN A 3 -26.58 -16.96 -12.95
CA ASN A 3 -25.78 -17.29 -11.76
C ASN A 3 -24.88 -18.52 -11.97
N ASP A 4 -25.29 -19.46 -12.84
CA ASP A 4 -24.49 -20.62 -13.21
C ASP A 4 -23.24 -20.28 -14.04
N LEU A 5 -23.33 -19.28 -14.93
CA LEU A 5 -22.19 -18.83 -15.73
C LEU A 5 -21.16 -18.13 -14.85
N ARG A 6 -21.60 -17.27 -13.93
CA ARG A 6 -20.72 -16.62 -12.95
C ARG A 6 -20.00 -17.65 -12.08
N ARG A 7 -20.72 -18.66 -11.60
CA ARG A 7 -20.16 -19.74 -10.77
C ARG A 7 -19.15 -20.58 -11.55
N LYS A 8 -19.46 -20.98 -12.79
CA LYS A 8 -18.53 -21.73 -13.66
C LYS A 8 -17.27 -20.93 -13.99
N ILE A 9 -17.39 -19.63 -14.29
CA ILE A 9 -16.24 -18.74 -14.54
C ILE A 9 -15.39 -18.60 -13.28
N LEU A 10 -16.00 -18.41 -12.10
CA LEU A 10 -15.25 -18.35 -10.85
C LEU A 10 -14.49 -19.65 -10.57
N PHE A 11 -15.14 -20.82 -10.76
CA PHE A 11 -14.47 -22.11 -10.58
C PHE A 11 -13.36 -22.34 -11.61
N SER A 12 -13.54 -21.98 -12.87
CA SER A 12 -12.48 -22.10 -13.88
C SER A 12 -11.31 -21.17 -13.60
N LEU A 13 -11.57 -19.95 -13.12
CA LEU A 13 -10.54 -18.99 -12.75
C LEU A 13 -9.76 -19.47 -11.52
N LEU A 14 -10.46 -20.00 -10.52
CA LEU A 14 -9.85 -20.58 -9.32
C LEU A 14 -9.01 -21.81 -9.67
N PHE A 15 -9.51 -22.67 -10.56
CA PHE A 15 -8.78 -23.85 -11.04
C PHE A 15 -7.54 -23.45 -11.86
N ALA A 16 -7.67 -22.48 -12.76
CA ALA A 16 -6.53 -21.94 -13.51
C ALA A 16 -5.47 -21.33 -12.58
N LEU A 17 -5.90 -20.58 -11.54
CA LEU A 17 -5.00 -20.04 -10.52
C LEU A 17 -4.27 -21.14 -9.74
N LEU A 18 -4.99 -22.19 -9.34
CA LEU A 18 -4.42 -23.34 -8.63
C LEU A 18 -3.40 -24.09 -9.49
N VAL A 19 -3.75 -24.37 -10.75
CA VAL A 19 -2.85 -25.03 -11.70
C VAL A 19 -1.62 -24.16 -11.96
N TYR A 20 -1.79 -22.85 -12.13
CA TYR A 20 -0.68 -21.92 -12.30
C TYR A 20 0.24 -21.90 -11.08
N MET A 21 -0.31 -21.81 -9.86
CA MET A 21 0.50 -21.88 -8.64
C MET A 21 1.23 -23.21 -8.51
N ALA A 22 0.57 -24.34 -8.82
CA ALA A 22 1.19 -25.65 -8.77
C ALA A 22 2.36 -25.77 -9.77
N LEU A 23 2.17 -25.28 -11.00
CA LEU A 23 3.22 -25.27 -12.03
C LEU A 23 4.37 -24.32 -11.67
N ALA A 24 4.07 -23.12 -11.15
CA ALA A 24 5.08 -22.17 -10.71
C ALA A 24 5.91 -22.72 -9.54
N LEU A 25 5.23 -23.31 -8.55
CA LEU A 25 5.90 -23.96 -7.43
C LEU A 25 6.70 -25.18 -7.87
N TRP A 26 6.22 -25.98 -8.83
CA TRP A 26 6.96 -27.14 -9.33
C TRP A 26 8.16 -26.76 -10.19
N SER A 27 8.01 -25.76 -11.07
CA SER A 27 9.03 -25.30 -12.00
C SER A 27 10.19 -24.60 -11.30
N ASP A 28 9.89 -23.73 -10.34
CA ASP A 28 10.90 -22.87 -9.70
C ASP A 28 11.22 -23.28 -8.26
N TRP A 29 10.74 -24.45 -7.78
CA TRP A 29 10.98 -24.90 -6.40
C TRP A 29 12.47 -24.86 -6.03
N GLN A 30 13.32 -25.37 -6.92
CA GLN A 30 14.75 -25.50 -6.65
C GLN A 30 15.47 -24.16 -6.66
N ALA A 31 15.05 -23.22 -7.52
CA ALA A 31 15.56 -21.86 -7.53
C ALA A 31 15.10 -21.09 -6.27
N LEU A 32 13.84 -21.26 -5.87
CA LEU A 32 13.26 -20.64 -4.67
C LEU A 32 13.95 -21.13 -3.40
N THR A 33 14.14 -22.45 -3.24
CA THR A 33 14.80 -23.02 -2.05
C THR A 33 16.26 -22.60 -1.98
N THR A 34 16.99 -22.60 -3.10
CA THR A 34 18.37 -22.11 -3.15
C THR A 34 18.44 -20.64 -2.72
N ALA A 35 17.56 -19.79 -3.26
CA ALA A 35 17.50 -18.38 -2.89
C ALA A 35 17.16 -18.16 -1.40
N LEU A 36 16.28 -18.98 -0.81
CA LEU A 36 15.93 -18.90 0.61
C LEU A 36 17.05 -19.37 1.55
N ILE A 37 17.83 -20.37 1.13
CA ILE A 37 18.99 -20.87 1.88
C ILE A 37 20.14 -19.85 1.83
N ASP A 38 20.41 -19.29 0.65
CA ASP A 38 21.47 -18.31 0.46
C ASP A 38 21.09 -16.91 0.98
N PHE A 39 19.80 -16.68 1.27
CA PHE A 39 19.35 -15.39 1.80
C PHE A 39 19.98 -15.13 3.16
N PRO A 40 20.69 -14.01 3.36
CA PRO A 40 21.36 -13.74 4.60
C PRO A 40 20.37 -13.19 5.63
N TRP A 41 19.68 -14.11 6.32
CA TRP A 41 18.64 -13.84 7.32
C TRP A 41 19.03 -12.85 8.43
N LEU A 42 20.34 -12.69 8.69
CA LEU A 42 20.86 -11.70 9.62
C LEU A 42 20.51 -10.25 9.23
N TRP A 43 20.35 -9.96 7.94
CA TRP A 43 19.95 -8.62 7.47
C TRP A 43 18.46 -8.38 7.58
N LEU A 44 17.64 -9.41 7.82
CA LEU A 44 16.18 -9.28 7.86
C LEU A 44 15.70 -8.26 8.91
N PRO A 45 16.22 -8.24 10.16
CA PRO A 45 15.89 -7.19 11.13
C PRO A 45 16.25 -5.78 10.64
N ALA A 46 17.38 -5.62 9.93
CA ALA A 46 17.81 -4.33 9.38
C ALA A 46 16.88 -3.87 8.25
N VAL A 47 16.48 -4.79 7.35
CA VAL A 47 15.51 -4.51 6.28
C VAL A 47 14.17 -4.10 6.86
N ILE A 48 13.67 -4.83 7.86
CA ILE A 48 12.42 -4.49 8.55
C ILE A 48 12.55 -3.13 9.25
N GLY A 49 13.65 -2.88 9.95
CA GLY A 49 13.92 -1.61 10.62
C GLY A 49 13.91 -0.42 9.65
N LEU A 50 14.62 -0.54 8.53
CA LEU A 50 14.64 0.49 7.47
C LEU A 50 13.25 0.70 6.86
N THR A 51 12.47 -0.37 6.68
CA THR A 51 11.09 -0.29 6.18
C THR A 51 10.18 0.44 7.18
N LEU A 52 10.34 0.17 8.48
CA LEU A 52 9.59 0.87 9.52
C LEU A 52 9.96 2.36 9.56
N VAL A 53 11.24 2.71 9.47
CA VAL A 53 11.71 4.10 9.39
C VAL A 53 11.10 4.82 8.19
N ASN A 54 11.04 4.16 7.03
CA ASN A 54 10.38 4.70 5.85
C ASN A 54 8.89 5.02 6.13
N TYR A 55 8.15 4.07 6.70
CA TYR A 55 6.74 4.27 7.02
C TYR A 55 6.51 5.32 8.10
N SER A 56 7.39 5.43 9.10
CA SER A 56 7.35 6.50 10.09
C SER A 56 7.53 7.88 9.44
N GLY A 57 8.50 8.02 8.53
CA GLY A 57 8.69 9.28 7.79
C GLY A 57 7.46 9.67 6.97
N ARG A 58 6.83 8.71 6.30
CA ARG A 58 5.59 8.92 5.54
C ARG A 58 4.41 9.28 6.45
N LEU A 59 4.28 8.66 7.62
CA LEU A 59 3.27 9.01 8.61
C LEU A 59 3.45 10.44 9.14
N LEU A 60 4.70 10.84 9.42
CA LEU A 60 5.03 12.19 9.88
C LEU A 60 4.68 13.24 8.82
N LYS A 61 5.04 12.99 7.55
CA LYS A 61 4.68 13.83 6.39
C LYS A 61 3.17 13.97 6.25
N TRP A 62 2.42 12.87 6.31
CA TRP A 62 0.96 12.88 6.29
C TRP A 62 0.37 13.75 7.41
N HIS A 63 0.80 13.52 8.65
CA HIS A 63 0.31 14.28 9.79
C HIS A 63 0.69 15.77 9.71
N TRP A 64 1.87 16.07 9.17
CA TRP A 64 2.31 17.44 8.93
C TRP A 64 1.42 18.15 7.90
N TYR A 65 1.06 17.50 6.79
CA TYR A 65 0.12 18.09 5.82
C TYR A 65 -1.26 18.36 6.41
N LEU A 66 -1.78 17.45 7.25
CA LEU A 66 -3.07 17.69 7.93
C LEU A 66 -2.99 18.91 8.87
N ARG A 67 -1.88 19.10 9.59
CA ARG A 67 -1.66 20.31 10.40
C ARG A 67 -1.53 21.57 9.55
N LEU A 68 -0.84 21.48 8.41
CA LEU A 68 -0.68 22.61 7.48
C LEU A 68 -2.04 23.11 6.96
N LEU A 69 -2.98 22.19 6.75
CA LEU A 69 -4.37 22.50 6.39
C LEU A 69 -5.26 22.89 7.58
N GLY A 70 -4.71 23.00 8.78
CA GLY A 70 -5.46 23.36 9.99
C GLY A 70 -6.46 22.31 10.45
N ILE A 71 -6.29 21.04 10.04
CA ILE A 71 -7.25 19.97 10.33
C ILE A 71 -7.05 19.48 11.77
N PRO A 72 -8.09 19.55 12.63
CA PRO A 72 -7.98 19.14 14.03
C PRO A 72 -8.03 17.61 14.14
N ILE A 73 -6.87 16.95 14.05
CA ILE A 73 -6.76 15.49 14.18
C ILE A 73 -5.69 15.10 15.22
N ASN A 74 -6.03 14.17 16.10
CA ASN A 74 -5.09 13.63 17.07
C ASN A 74 -4.05 12.73 16.38
N ARG A 75 -2.85 12.60 16.96
CA ARG A 75 -1.76 11.77 16.43
C ARG A 75 -2.16 10.30 16.31
N TYR A 76 -2.95 9.80 17.26
CA TYR A 76 -3.43 8.42 17.25
C TYR A 76 -4.36 8.13 16.07
N ASP A 77 -5.36 8.99 15.84
CA ASP A 77 -6.30 8.82 14.73
C ASP A 77 -5.61 9.03 13.38
N SER A 78 -4.69 9.99 13.30
CA SER A 78 -3.83 10.19 12.13
C SER A 78 -3.01 8.93 11.80
N GLY A 79 -2.46 8.25 12.82
CA GLY A 79 -1.76 6.97 12.67
C GLY A 79 -2.65 5.85 12.17
N ARG A 80 -3.87 5.73 12.70
CA ARG A 80 -4.85 4.71 12.26
C ARG A 80 -5.29 4.93 10.83
N VAL A 81 -5.61 6.18 10.47
CA VAL A 81 -5.99 6.56 9.10
C VAL A 81 -4.86 6.23 8.13
N PHE A 82 -3.61 6.55 8.49
CA PHE A 82 -2.45 6.24 7.66
C PHE A 82 -2.23 4.73 7.49
N GLY A 83 -2.35 3.96 8.59
CA GLY A 83 -2.19 2.50 8.56
C GLY A 83 -3.22 1.82 7.65
N VAL A 84 -4.51 2.19 7.77
CA VAL A 84 -5.56 1.68 6.88
C VAL A 84 -5.33 2.15 5.44
N GLY A 85 -4.90 3.40 5.26
CA GLY A 85 -4.52 3.94 3.95
C GLY A 85 -3.41 3.13 3.25
N MET A 86 -2.43 2.64 4.00
CA MET A 86 -1.34 1.81 3.47
C MET A 86 -1.81 0.42 3.00
N LEU A 87 -2.79 -0.18 3.66
CA LEU A 87 -3.37 -1.45 3.19
C LEU A 87 -4.06 -1.29 1.83
N MET A 88 -4.56 -0.10 1.54
CA MET A 88 -5.28 0.21 0.30
C MET A 88 -4.37 0.51 -0.89
N VAL A 89 -3.04 0.43 -0.73
CA VAL A 89 -2.06 0.60 -1.83
C VAL A 89 -2.20 -0.50 -2.90
N MET A 90 -2.72 -1.67 -2.54
CA MET A 90 -2.93 -2.80 -3.45
C MET A 90 -4.06 -2.57 -4.47
N THR A 91 -4.79 -1.46 -4.36
CA THR A 91 -5.85 -1.10 -5.30
C THR A 91 -5.28 -0.61 -6.64
N PRO A 92 -5.98 -0.84 -7.77
CA PRO A 92 -5.53 -0.38 -9.08
C PRO A 92 -5.34 1.14 -9.09
N GLY A 93 -4.19 1.60 -9.58
CA GLY A 93 -3.80 3.01 -9.60
C GLY A 93 -3.60 3.64 -8.22
N LYS A 94 -3.53 2.85 -7.13
CA LYS A 94 -3.49 3.32 -5.73
C LYS A 94 -4.67 4.23 -5.35
N ALA A 95 -5.80 4.09 -6.06
CA ALA A 95 -7.00 4.91 -5.84
C ALA A 95 -7.57 4.72 -4.42
N GLY A 96 -7.33 3.58 -3.79
CA GLY A 96 -7.73 3.29 -2.42
C GLY A 96 -7.07 4.20 -1.37
N GLU A 97 -5.99 4.93 -1.69
CA GLU A 97 -5.41 5.89 -0.76
C GLU A 97 -6.30 7.12 -0.50
N PHE A 98 -7.24 7.42 -1.40
CA PHE A 98 -8.27 8.45 -1.17
C PHE A 98 -9.21 8.09 0.00
N LEU A 99 -9.23 6.82 0.43
CA LEU A 99 -9.92 6.41 1.65
C LEU A 99 -9.38 7.16 2.88
N LYS A 100 -8.10 7.55 2.90
CA LYS A 100 -7.53 8.39 3.98
C LYS A 100 -8.34 9.67 4.17
N SER A 101 -8.62 10.37 3.07
CA SER A 101 -9.40 11.61 3.06
C SER A 101 -10.84 11.41 3.53
N TYR A 102 -11.46 10.27 3.16
CA TYR A 102 -12.77 9.89 3.68
C TYR A 102 -12.75 9.58 5.19
N MET A 103 -11.73 8.88 5.67
CA MET A 103 -11.58 8.59 7.10
C MET A 103 -11.31 9.85 7.92
N VAL A 104 -10.50 10.79 7.41
CA VAL A 104 -10.30 12.10 8.05
C VAL A 104 -11.62 12.86 8.15
N LYS A 105 -12.45 12.84 7.09
CA LYS A 105 -13.79 13.42 7.13
C LYS A 105 -14.64 12.80 8.24
N ASN A 106 -14.61 11.48 8.40
CA ASN A 106 -15.40 10.80 9.43
C ASN A 106 -14.92 11.12 10.85
N VAL A 107 -13.62 11.33 11.06
CA VAL A 107 -13.05 11.65 12.39
C VAL A 107 -13.19 13.13 12.74
N THR A 108 -12.99 14.02 11.77
CA THR A 108 -12.84 15.47 12.02
C THR A 108 -13.97 16.33 11.47
N GLY A 109 -14.87 15.76 10.66
CA GLY A 109 -15.88 16.50 9.92
C GLY A 109 -15.36 17.27 8.71
N THR A 110 -14.04 17.33 8.50
CA THR A 110 -13.42 18.10 7.41
C THR A 110 -13.84 17.56 6.04
N PRO A 111 -14.35 18.41 5.12
CA PRO A 111 -14.72 17.99 3.78
C PRO A 111 -13.57 17.28 3.03
N MET A 112 -13.90 16.17 2.37
CA MET A 112 -12.92 15.39 1.60
C MET A 112 -12.21 16.23 0.53
N ALA A 113 -12.89 17.23 -0.03
CA ALA A 113 -12.33 18.17 -1.02
C ALA A 113 -11.10 18.93 -0.52
N ILE A 114 -10.97 19.16 0.79
CA ILE A 114 -9.82 19.83 1.41
C ILE A 114 -8.66 18.84 1.59
N THR A 115 -8.96 17.60 1.97
CA THR A 115 -7.95 16.55 2.25
C THR A 115 -7.49 15.77 1.01
N ALA A 116 -8.30 15.67 -0.04
CA ALA A 116 -7.97 14.88 -1.24
C ALA A 116 -6.73 15.41 -2.00
N PRO A 117 -6.52 16.74 -2.13
CA PRO A 117 -5.29 17.28 -2.73
C PRO A 117 -4.02 16.85 -1.98
N VAL A 118 -4.09 16.59 -0.66
CA VAL A 118 -2.93 16.10 0.11
C VAL A 118 -2.45 14.76 -0.42
N VAL A 119 -3.38 13.83 -0.69
CA VAL A 119 -3.04 12.51 -1.21
C VAL A 119 -2.36 12.63 -2.58
N LEU A 120 -2.83 13.53 -3.44
CA LEU A 120 -2.17 13.84 -4.71
C LEU A 120 -0.79 14.48 -4.51
N ALA A 121 -0.66 15.45 -3.60
CA ALA A 121 0.61 16.09 -3.29
C ALA A 121 1.64 15.08 -2.78
N GLU A 122 1.23 14.13 -1.94
CA GLU A 122 2.08 13.01 -1.52
C GLU A 122 2.60 12.21 -2.72
N ARG A 123 1.76 11.96 -3.74
CA ARG A 123 2.17 11.24 -4.95
C ARG A 123 3.09 12.04 -5.84
N MET A 124 2.78 13.31 -6.07
CA MET A 124 3.62 14.18 -6.90
C MET A 124 5.00 14.34 -6.30
N THR A 125 5.08 14.52 -4.98
CA THR A 125 6.36 14.63 -4.27
C THR A 125 7.12 13.31 -4.25
N ASP A 126 6.45 12.17 -4.02
CA ASP A 126 7.09 10.85 -4.10
C ASP A 126 7.60 10.58 -5.55
N GLY A 127 6.82 10.93 -6.57
CA GLY A 127 7.19 10.80 -7.98
C GLY A 127 8.37 11.70 -8.37
N ALA A 128 8.34 12.97 -7.96
CA ALA A 128 9.44 13.90 -8.18
C ALA A 128 10.73 13.42 -7.50
N ALA A 129 10.64 12.93 -6.26
CA ALA A 129 11.78 12.36 -5.55
C ALA A 129 12.36 11.15 -6.29
N MET A 130 11.51 10.25 -6.82
CA MET A 130 11.97 9.12 -7.63
C MET A 130 12.66 9.57 -8.93
N LEU A 131 12.12 10.58 -9.63
CA LEU A 131 12.75 11.13 -10.83
C LEU A 131 14.12 11.75 -10.53
N LEU A 132 14.24 12.49 -9.43
CA LEU A 132 15.51 13.07 -9.00
C LEU A 132 16.53 11.98 -8.64
N LEU A 133 16.11 10.95 -7.89
CA LEU A 133 16.98 9.82 -7.55
C LEU A 133 17.40 9.02 -8.80
N ALA A 134 16.53 8.88 -9.79
CA ALA A 134 16.83 8.19 -11.03
C ALA A 134 17.67 9.03 -12.02
N SER A 135 17.79 10.34 -11.80
CA SER A 135 18.57 11.24 -12.66
C SER A 135 20.07 11.26 -12.37
N VAL A 136 20.48 10.63 -11.26
CA VAL A 136 21.87 10.47 -10.82
C VAL A 136 22.30 9.03 -11.06
#